data_AF-A0A1B9GQG1-F1
#
_entry.id   AF-A0A1B9GQG1-F1
#
_cell.length_a   1.000
_cell.length_b   1.000
_cell.length_c   1.000
_cell.angle_alpha   90.00
_cell.angle_beta   90.00
_cell.angle_gamma   90.00
#
_symmetry.space_group_name_H-M   'P 1'
#
loop_
_entity.id
_entity.type
_entity.pdbx_description
1 polymer ?
#
loop_
_entity_poly.entity_id
_entity_poly.type
_entity_poly.pdbx_seq_one_letter_code
_entity_poly.pdbx_strand_id
1 'polypeptide(L)'
;MIQSPQLAVRVLYVLSALVILPYLATASAAAQFSLNPSWDVSNCFLECHQRIVATIQIPGTGHNQFQWITRNCENDDWKNLLAQCLPMTCSSAPDVAYAKEYAENFCRRAGFDEFEVDLPAEYLAGPNKVYFESREYLDSSSSTQSGILPLWGTVVVAGASVIAMAKVL
;
A
#
# COMPACT_ATOMS: atom_id res chain seq x y z
N MET A 1 48.94 9.72 -0.87
CA MET A 1 47.82 8.82 -1.23
C MET A 1 46.55 9.63 -1.16
N ILE A 2 46.00 10.02 -2.32
CA ILE A 2 44.82 10.89 -2.40
C ILE A 2 43.60 10.01 -2.17
N GLN A 3 43.08 10.02 -0.94
CA GLN A 3 41.82 9.39 -0.60
C GLN A 3 40.72 10.22 -1.26
N SER A 4 40.22 9.71 -2.39
CA SER A 4 39.33 10.46 -3.27
C SER A 4 38.06 10.84 -2.49
N PRO A 5 37.72 12.14 -2.31
CA PRO A 5 36.55 12.58 -1.55
C PRO A 5 35.22 12.05 -2.13
N GLN A 6 35.26 11.65 -3.41
CA GLN A 6 34.21 10.93 -4.13
C GLN A 6 33.85 9.59 -3.48
N LEU A 7 34.82 8.87 -2.88
CA LEU A 7 34.60 7.57 -2.26
C LEU A 7 33.82 7.72 -0.94
N ALA A 8 34.17 8.73 -0.13
CA ALA A 8 33.52 9.00 1.15
C ALA A 8 32.05 9.42 0.97
N VAL A 9 31.76 10.25 -0.03
CA VAL A 9 30.39 10.66 -0.37
C VAL A 9 29.56 9.47 -0.85
N ARG A 10 30.11 8.61 -1.72
CA ARG A 10 29.42 7.40 -2.21
C ARG A 10 29.12 6.40 -1.09
N VAL A 11 30.06 6.21 -0.16
CA VAL A 11 29.85 5.35 1.02
C VAL A 11 28.75 5.92 1.92
N LEU A 12 28.69 7.25 2.10
CA LEU A 12 27.64 7.90 2.88
C LEU A 12 26.24 7.70 2.25
N TYR A 13 26.13 7.79 0.92
CA TYR A 13 24.87 7.53 0.19
C TYR A 13 24.41 6.07 0.28
N VAL A 14 25.34 5.12 0.23
CA VAL A 14 25.01 3.69 0.36
C VAL A 14 24.57 3.38 1.80
N LEU A 15 25.24 3.96 2.80
CA LEU A 15 24.86 3.80 4.21
C LEU A 15 23.52 4.46 4.53
N SER A 16 23.21 5.64 3.97
CA SER A 16 21.90 6.27 4.16
C SER A 16 20.79 5.49 3.45
N ALA A 17 21.04 4.94 2.26
CA ALA A 17 20.08 4.04 1.61
C ALA A 17 19.83 2.76 2.43
N LEU A 18 20.87 2.13 2.98
CA LEU A 18 20.74 0.93 3.83
C LEU A 18 19.99 1.17 5.13
N VAL A 19 20.05 2.39 5.69
CA VAL A 19 19.30 2.76 6.89
C VAL A 19 17.83 3.08 6.57
N ILE A 20 17.52 3.61 5.37
CA ILE A 20 16.15 4.04 5.00
C ILE A 20 15.33 2.90 4.37
N LEU A 21 15.97 2.02 3.59
CA LEU A 21 15.31 0.89 2.91
C LEU A 21 14.45 -0.02 3.81
N PRO A 22 14.87 -0.42 5.03
CA PRO A 22 14.03 -1.27 5.88
C PRO A 22 12.77 -0.56 6.42
N TYR A 23 12.71 0.78 6.40
CA TYR A 23 11.53 1.53 6.85
C TYR A 23 10.48 1.75 5.75
N LEU A 24 10.79 1.37 4.51
CA LEU A 24 9.87 1.45 3.37
C LEU A 24 9.18 0.11 3.07
N ALA A 25 9.50 -0.93 3.83
CA ALA A 25 8.81 -2.22 3.77
C ALA A 25 7.45 -2.10 4.45
N THR A 26 6.38 -1.91 3.67
CA THR A 26 4.99 -1.86 4.15
C THR A 26 4.44 -3.27 4.28
N ALA A 27 4.27 -3.79 5.51
CA ALA A 27 3.67 -5.09 5.81
C ALA A 27 2.50 -5.47 4.87
N SER A 28 2.49 -6.70 4.36
CA SER A 28 1.45 -7.18 3.43
C SER A 28 1.05 -8.63 3.70
N ALA A 29 -0.19 -8.81 4.17
CA ALA A 29 -0.84 -10.11 4.23
C ALA A 29 -0.94 -10.74 2.84
N ALA A 30 -1.21 -9.94 1.79
CA ALA A 30 -1.21 -10.46 0.43
C ALA A 30 0.13 -11.12 0.05
N ALA A 31 1.25 -10.48 0.39
CA ALA A 31 2.58 -11.04 0.17
C ALA A 31 2.81 -12.33 1.00
N GLN A 32 2.41 -12.34 2.28
CA GLN A 32 2.53 -13.50 3.16
C GLN A 32 1.83 -14.76 2.61
N PHE A 33 0.69 -14.58 1.93
CA PHE A 33 -0.12 -15.68 1.39
C PHE A 33 -0.06 -15.81 -0.13
N SER A 34 0.85 -15.10 -0.81
CA SER A 34 1.00 -15.11 -2.28
C SER A 34 -0.29 -14.74 -3.04
N LEU A 35 -1.06 -13.81 -2.47
CA LEU A 35 -2.30 -13.29 -3.05
C LEU A 35 -2.02 -12.01 -3.83
N ASN A 36 -2.82 -11.74 -4.85
CA ASN A 36 -2.80 -10.48 -5.58
C ASN A 36 -4.11 -9.71 -5.35
N PRO A 37 -4.09 -8.58 -4.64
CA PRO A 37 -5.29 -7.76 -4.38
C PRO A 37 -6.02 -7.25 -5.64
N SER A 38 -5.41 -7.37 -6.83
CA SER A 38 -6.01 -6.95 -8.08
C SER A 38 -7.03 -7.95 -8.64
N TRP A 39 -6.86 -9.25 -8.36
CA TRP A 39 -7.70 -10.32 -8.91
C TRP A 39 -8.11 -11.41 -7.91
N ASP A 40 -7.33 -11.65 -6.86
CA ASP A 40 -7.72 -12.53 -5.78
C ASP A 40 -8.67 -11.72 -4.88
N VAL A 41 -9.94 -12.10 -4.86
CA VAL A 41 -10.98 -11.31 -4.19
C VAL A 41 -11.12 -11.76 -2.74
N SER A 42 -11.06 -10.81 -1.80
CA SER A 42 -11.40 -11.10 -0.41
C SER A 42 -12.91 -11.30 -0.26
N ASN A 43 -13.31 -12.49 0.20
CA ASN A 43 -14.72 -12.83 0.39
C ASN A 43 -15.38 -11.97 1.48
N CYS A 44 -14.69 -11.72 2.61
CA CYS A 44 -15.25 -10.88 3.66
C CYS A 44 -15.33 -9.40 3.24
N PHE A 45 -14.41 -8.91 2.38
CA PHE A 45 -14.57 -7.61 1.74
C PHE A 45 -15.87 -7.56 0.91
N LEU A 46 -16.11 -8.55 0.04
CA LEU A 46 -17.31 -8.58 -0.80
C LEU A 46 -18.59 -8.53 0.02
N GLU A 47 -18.64 -9.35 1.07
CA GLU A 47 -19.79 -9.41 1.97
C GLU A 47 -20.02 -8.08 2.68
N CYS A 48 -18.96 -7.47 3.21
CA CYS A 48 -19.05 -6.15 3.83
C CYS A 48 -19.48 -5.09 2.83
N HIS A 49 -18.86 -5.04 1.66
CA HIS A 49 -19.17 -4.08 0.62
C HIS A 49 -20.65 -4.17 0.21
N GLN A 50 -21.15 -5.38 -0.02
CA GLN A 50 -22.55 -5.62 -0.39
C GLN A 50 -23.53 -5.17 0.69
N ARG A 51 -23.24 -5.46 1.97
CA ARG A 51 -24.07 -5.00 3.11
C ARG A 51 -24.08 -3.48 3.21
N ILE A 52 -22.93 -2.83 3.03
CA ILE A 52 -22.79 -1.38 3.16
C ILE A 52 -23.52 -0.67 2.02
N VAL A 53 -23.33 -1.05 0.75
CA VAL A 53 -24.02 -0.40 -0.37
C VAL A 53 -25.54 -0.61 -0.35
N ALA A 54 -26.03 -1.63 0.35
CA ALA A 54 -27.46 -1.81 0.61
C ALA A 54 -27.99 -0.91 1.74
N THR A 55 -27.10 -0.43 2.61
CA THR A 55 -27.45 0.32 3.84
C THR A 55 -27.31 1.83 3.65
N ILE A 56 -26.22 2.29 3.01
CA ILE A 56 -25.96 3.71 2.82
C ILE A 56 -26.34 4.15 1.41
N GLN A 57 -26.78 5.39 1.28
CA GLN A 57 -27.07 6.01 -0.02
C GLN A 57 -25.93 6.95 -0.40
N ILE A 58 -25.64 7.06 -1.71
CA ILE A 58 -24.77 8.13 -2.19
C ILE A 58 -25.59 9.43 -2.24
N PRO A 59 -25.08 10.56 -1.70
CA PRO A 59 -25.77 11.83 -1.80
C PRO A 59 -26.09 12.18 -3.26
N GLY A 60 -27.35 12.53 -3.53
CA GLY A 60 -27.82 12.93 -4.87
C GLY A 60 -28.29 11.80 -5.79
N THR A 61 -28.10 10.53 -5.42
CA THR A 61 -28.61 9.38 -6.22
C THR A 61 -29.78 8.66 -5.54
N GLY A 62 -29.93 8.80 -4.21
CA GLY A 62 -30.98 8.14 -3.41
C GLY A 62 -30.77 6.62 -3.23
N HIS A 63 -29.66 6.08 -3.72
CA HIS A 63 -29.28 4.68 -3.59
C HIS A 63 -27.76 4.54 -3.74
N ASN A 64 -27.21 3.38 -3.41
CA ASN A 64 -25.82 3.06 -3.70
C ASN A 64 -25.77 1.74 -4.47
N GLN A 65 -24.70 1.54 -5.23
CA GLN A 65 -24.48 0.33 -6.01
C GLN A 65 -23.04 -0.14 -5.86
N PHE A 66 -22.88 -1.46 -5.91
CA PHE A 66 -21.61 -2.16 -5.75
C PHE A 66 -20.55 -1.66 -6.75
N GLN A 67 -20.93 -1.46 -8.02
CA GLN A 67 -20.00 -1.09 -9.09
C GLN A 67 -19.57 0.39 -9.08
N TRP A 68 -20.11 1.22 -8.19
CA TRP A 68 -19.78 2.65 -8.13
C TRP A 68 -18.51 2.91 -7.31
N ILE A 69 -17.40 2.30 -7.72
CA ILE A 69 -16.11 2.30 -7.01
C ILE A 69 -15.72 3.73 -6.57
N THR A 70 -15.64 4.68 -7.51
CA THR A 70 -15.28 6.08 -7.23
C THR A 70 -16.19 6.69 -6.16
N ARG A 71 -17.52 6.55 -6.28
CA ARG A 71 -18.47 7.12 -5.31
C ARG A 71 -18.39 6.47 -3.94
N ASN A 72 -18.13 5.18 -3.89
CA ASN A 72 -17.93 4.45 -2.65
C ASN A 72 -16.64 4.91 -1.94
N CYS A 73 -15.55 5.04 -2.69
CA CYS A 73 -14.25 5.47 -2.15
C CYS A 73 -14.22 6.96 -1.74
N GLU A 74 -15.06 7.81 -2.35
CA GLU A 74 -15.26 9.22 -1.94
C GLU A 74 -16.08 9.36 -0.64
N ASN A 75 -16.81 8.32 -0.23
CA ASN A 75 -17.77 8.41 0.86
C ASN A 75 -17.15 7.95 2.19
N ASP A 76 -16.96 8.88 3.13
CA ASP A 76 -16.41 8.58 4.45
C ASP A 76 -17.26 7.58 5.25
N ASP A 77 -18.60 7.59 5.11
CA ASP A 77 -19.46 6.62 5.78
C ASP A 77 -19.21 5.21 5.25
N TRP A 78 -18.97 5.08 3.94
CA TRP A 78 -18.61 3.81 3.33
C TRP A 78 -17.30 3.28 3.92
N LYS A 79 -16.27 4.14 3.97
CA LYS A 79 -14.96 3.81 4.54
C LYS A 79 -15.07 3.40 6.01
N ASN A 80 -15.78 4.18 6.82
CA ASN A 80 -15.95 3.95 8.26
C ASN A 80 -16.74 2.67 8.57
N LEU A 81 -17.79 2.38 7.79
CA LEU A 81 -18.55 1.15 7.94
C LEU A 81 -17.75 -0.07 7.46
N LEU A 82 -16.93 0.09 6.42
CA LEU A 82 -16.04 -0.97 5.96
C LEU A 82 -15.04 -1.34 7.05
N ALA A 83 -14.36 -0.35 7.63
CA ALA A 83 -13.43 -0.53 8.74
C ALA A 83 -14.04 -1.31 9.92
N GLN A 84 -15.30 -1.04 10.26
CA GLN A 84 -16.01 -1.76 11.32
C GLN A 84 -16.47 -3.15 10.89
N CYS A 85 -16.91 -3.31 9.64
CA CYS A 85 -17.45 -4.57 9.15
C CYS A 85 -16.40 -5.66 9.00
N LEU A 86 -15.18 -5.31 8.56
CA LEU A 86 -14.12 -6.28 8.30
C LEU A 86 -13.81 -7.15 9.54
N PRO A 87 -13.52 -6.59 10.74
CA PRO A 87 -13.34 -7.36 11.97
C PRO A 87 -14.49 -8.29 12.36
N MET A 88 -15.72 -7.95 12.00
CA MET A 88 -16.92 -8.73 12.36
C MET A 88 -17.20 -9.87 11.39
N THR A 89 -16.71 -9.75 10.15
CA THR A 89 -17.08 -10.64 9.05
C THR A 89 -15.94 -11.56 8.64
N CYS A 90 -14.70 -11.07 8.67
CA CYS A 90 -13.54 -11.89 8.34
C CYS A 90 -13.23 -12.89 9.46
N SER A 91 -12.66 -14.03 9.08
CA SER A 91 -12.54 -15.18 10.00
C SER A 91 -11.34 -15.09 10.96
N SER A 92 -10.36 -14.24 10.63
CA SER A 92 -9.08 -14.16 11.35
C SER A 92 -8.35 -12.83 11.09
N ALA A 93 -7.33 -12.53 11.89
CA ALA A 93 -6.52 -11.32 11.69
C ALA A 93 -5.82 -11.22 10.32
N PRO A 94 -5.21 -12.31 9.78
CA PRO A 94 -4.72 -12.33 8.40
C PRO A 94 -5.79 -12.01 7.35
N ASP A 95 -6.99 -12.55 7.53
CA ASP A 95 -8.12 -12.35 6.60
C ASP A 95 -8.60 -10.89 6.63
N VAL A 96 -8.64 -10.26 7.81
CA VAL A 96 -8.89 -8.81 7.95
C VAL A 96 -7.80 -7.97 7.29
N ALA A 97 -6.52 -8.30 7.51
CA ALA A 97 -5.40 -7.57 6.91
C ALA A 97 -5.44 -7.65 5.38
N TYR A 98 -5.70 -8.83 4.84
CA TYR A 98 -5.85 -9.01 3.40
C TYR A 98 -7.09 -8.30 2.85
N ALA A 99 -8.22 -8.31 3.56
CA ALA A 99 -9.41 -7.57 3.16
C ALA A 99 -9.20 -6.06 3.16
N LYS A 100 -8.43 -5.53 4.12
CA LYS A 100 -7.94 -4.14 4.13
C LYS A 100 -7.13 -3.86 2.86
N GLU A 101 -6.11 -4.65 2.57
CA GLU A 101 -5.27 -4.48 1.36
C GLU A 101 -6.06 -4.58 0.05
N TYR A 102 -7.06 -5.47 0.00
CA TYR A 102 -7.98 -5.58 -1.13
C TYR A 102 -8.83 -4.31 -1.29
N ALA A 103 -9.39 -3.77 -0.21
CA ALA A 103 -10.16 -2.53 -0.23
C ALA A 103 -9.33 -1.33 -0.72
N GLU A 104 -8.09 -1.24 -0.26
CA GLU A 104 -7.14 -0.19 -0.68
C GLU A 104 -6.80 -0.31 -2.16
N ASN A 105 -6.54 -1.54 -2.64
CA ASN A 105 -6.37 -1.78 -4.08
C ASN A 105 -7.65 -1.44 -4.87
N PHE A 106 -8.83 -1.79 -4.35
CA PHE A 106 -10.11 -1.48 -4.95
C PHE A 106 -10.29 0.01 -5.18
N CYS A 107 -9.97 0.86 -4.20
CA CYS A 107 -10.04 2.31 -4.34
C CYS A 107 -8.89 2.90 -5.17
N ARG A 108 -7.70 2.33 -5.10
CA ARG A 108 -6.56 2.70 -5.96
C ARG A 108 -6.87 2.52 -7.45
N ARG A 109 -7.61 1.46 -7.83
CA ARG A 109 -8.07 1.28 -9.22
C ARG A 109 -8.99 2.40 -9.73
N ALA A 110 -9.61 3.16 -8.82
CA ALA A 110 -10.42 4.34 -9.14
C ALA A 110 -9.65 5.67 -9.01
N GLY A 111 -8.33 5.63 -8.75
CA GLY A 111 -7.46 6.81 -8.65
C GLY A 111 -7.28 7.35 -7.23
N PHE A 112 -7.69 6.63 -6.19
CA PHE A 112 -7.49 7.00 -4.79
C PHE A 112 -6.23 6.32 -4.25
N ASP A 113 -5.05 6.83 -4.61
CA ASP A 113 -3.76 6.22 -4.24
C ASP A 113 -3.46 6.28 -2.73
N GLU A 114 -4.05 7.25 -2.03
CA GLU A 114 -3.88 7.47 -0.57
C GLU A 114 -5.04 6.88 0.25
N PHE A 115 -5.90 6.06 -0.35
CA PHE A 115 -6.97 5.41 0.39
C PHE A 115 -6.39 4.33 1.33
N GLU A 116 -6.58 4.50 2.64
CA GLU A 116 -6.21 3.54 3.68
C GLU A 116 -7.41 3.21 4.54
N VAL A 117 -7.62 1.93 4.90
CA VAL A 117 -8.66 1.54 5.86
C VAL A 117 -8.08 1.49 7.27
N ASP A 118 -8.55 2.38 8.14
CA ASP A 118 -8.16 2.42 9.56
C ASP A 118 -9.00 1.43 10.36
N LEU A 119 -8.39 0.33 10.81
CA LEU A 119 -9.09 -0.65 11.64
C LEU A 119 -9.43 -0.05 13.02
N PRO A 120 -10.56 -0.44 13.64
CA PRO A 120 -10.95 0.05 14.96
C PRO A 120 -9.86 -0.18 16.01
N ALA A 121 -9.66 0.81 16.88
CA ALA A 121 -8.63 0.74 17.91
C ALA A 121 -8.83 -0.46 18.85
N GLU A 122 -10.08 -0.82 19.13
CA GLU A 122 -10.45 -1.95 19.98
C GLU A 122 -10.02 -3.29 19.35
N TYR A 123 -10.10 -3.39 18.03
CA TYR A 123 -9.66 -4.56 17.29
C TYR A 123 -8.14 -4.72 17.37
N LEU A 124 -7.42 -3.61 17.21
CA LEU A 124 -5.95 -3.55 17.29
C LEU A 124 -5.40 -3.60 18.72
N ALA A 125 -6.22 -3.35 19.74
CA ALA A 125 -5.85 -3.49 21.15
C ALA A 125 -6.18 -4.89 21.71
N GLY A 126 -7.00 -5.67 21.00
CA GLY A 126 -7.44 -7.00 21.40
C GLY A 126 -6.46 -8.14 21.06
N PRO A 127 -6.91 -9.40 21.09
CA PRO A 127 -6.08 -10.58 20.79
C PRO A 127 -5.43 -10.55 19.39
N ASN A 128 -6.07 -9.88 18.43
CA ASN A 128 -5.60 -9.79 17.06
C ASN A 128 -4.36 -8.90 16.90
N LYS A 129 -4.08 -8.04 17.89
CA LYS A 129 -2.87 -7.21 17.97
C LYS A 129 -1.59 -8.00 17.68
N VAL A 130 -1.52 -9.22 18.22
CA VAL A 130 -0.35 -10.10 18.11
C VAL A 130 0.01 -10.37 16.65
N TYR A 131 -0.99 -10.48 15.76
CA TYR A 131 -0.73 -10.66 14.34
C TYR A 131 -0.15 -9.40 13.69
N PHE A 132 -0.78 -8.24 13.92
CA PHE A 132 -0.34 -6.96 13.32
C PHE A 132 1.01 -6.46 13.83
N GLU A 133 1.45 -6.94 15.01
CA GLU A 133 2.78 -6.67 15.56
C GLU A 133 3.78 -7.82 15.32
N SER A 134 3.34 -8.93 14.69
CA SER A 134 4.20 -10.08 14.42
C SER A 134 5.28 -9.73 13.41
N ARG A 135 6.48 -10.29 13.60
CA ARG A 135 7.57 -10.10 12.63
C ARG A 135 7.21 -10.69 11.28
N GLU A 136 6.50 -11.81 11.27
CA GLU A 136 6.04 -12.47 10.05
C GLU A 136 5.18 -11.55 9.19
N TYR A 137 4.27 -10.80 9.82
CA TYR A 137 3.47 -9.81 9.12
C TYR A 137 4.30 -8.57 8.74
N LEU A 138 5.10 -8.02 9.65
CA LEU A 138 5.87 -6.80 9.40
C LEU A 138 6.95 -6.96 8.32
N ASP A 139 7.57 -8.14 8.21
CA ASP A 139 8.63 -8.44 7.25
C ASP A 139 8.11 -8.98 5.91
N SER A 140 6.80 -9.28 5.82
CA SER A 140 6.17 -9.97 4.68
C SER A 140 6.29 -9.22 3.34
N SER A 141 6.41 -7.89 3.36
CA SER A 141 6.47 -7.09 2.15
C SER A 141 7.79 -7.20 1.38
N SER A 142 8.79 -7.86 1.97
CA SER A 142 10.08 -8.13 1.34
C SER A 142 10.02 -9.23 0.29
N SER A 143 8.95 -10.04 0.26
CA SER A 143 8.69 -10.99 -0.83
C SER A 143 7.95 -10.27 -1.97
N THR A 144 8.64 -9.35 -2.64
CA THR A 144 8.17 -8.78 -3.90
C THR A 144 7.92 -9.94 -4.87
N GLN A 145 6.64 -10.25 -5.12
CA GLN A 145 6.25 -11.03 -6.28
C GLN A 145 6.65 -10.19 -7.48
N SER A 146 7.85 -10.45 -8.01
CA SER A 146 8.37 -9.80 -9.21
C SER A 146 7.43 -10.09 -10.37
N GLY A 147 6.41 -9.25 -10.53
CA GLY A 147 5.71 -9.08 -11.79
C GLY A 147 6.70 -8.49 -12.76
N ILE A 148 7.29 -9.34 -13.60
CA ILE A 148 8.16 -8.94 -14.70
C ILE A 148 7.31 -8.11 -15.67
N LEU A 149 7.33 -6.79 -15.52
CA LEU A 149 7.01 -5.86 -16.61
C LEU A 149 8.19 -5.89 -17.59
N PRO A 150 7.97 -6.12 -18.91
CA PRO A 150 9.05 -6.05 -19.88
C PRO A 150 9.55 -4.61 -19.99
N LEU A 151 10.73 -4.37 -19.45
CA LEU A 151 11.42 -3.08 -19.44
C LEU A 151 11.92 -2.72 -20.85
N TRP A 152 11.05 -2.18 -21.70
CA TRP A 152 11.46 -1.36 -22.84
C TRP A 152 11.33 0.10 -22.44
N GLY A 153 12.33 0.58 -21.70
CA GLY A 153 12.43 1.97 -21.28
C GLY A 153 13.90 2.30 -21.05
N THR A 154 14.57 2.70 -22.13
CA THR A 154 15.94 3.18 -22.13
C THR A 154 16.11 4.33 -21.12
N VAL A 155 16.91 4.11 -20.07
CA VAL A 155 17.44 5.20 -19.25
C VAL A 155 18.63 5.81 -19.99
N VAL A 156 18.41 6.94 -20.65
CA VAL A 156 19.49 7.81 -21.11
C VAL A 156 19.90 8.66 -19.91
N VAL A 157 21.04 8.34 -19.29
CA VAL A 157 21.70 9.24 -18.33
C VAL A 157 22.33 10.38 -19.13
N ALA A 158 21.56 11.44 -19.37
CA ALA A 158 22.09 12.69 -19.89
C ALA A 158 22.82 13.43 -18.76
N GLY A 159 24.14 13.24 -18.69
CA GLY A 159 25.02 14.09 -17.88
C GLY A 159 25.12 15.47 -18.52
N ALA A 160 24.54 16.47 -17.87
CA ALA A 160 24.77 17.88 -18.20
C ALA A 160 24.73 18.74 -16.94
N SER A 161 25.92 19.07 -16.44
CA SER A 161 26.14 20.30 -15.68
C SER A 161 27.42 20.94 -16.24
N VAL A 162 27.23 21.93 -17.12
CA VAL A 162 28.25 22.83 -17.64
C VAL A 162 28.33 24.04 -16.69
N ILE A 163 29.52 24.59 -16.45
CA ILE A 163 29.93 26.00 -16.70
C ILE A 163 31.21 26.38 -15.92
N ALA A 164 32.27 26.58 -16.72
CA ALA A 164 33.29 27.64 -16.73
C ALA A 164 33.99 28.15 -15.46
N MET A 165 35.34 28.27 -15.53
CA MET A 165 36.01 29.54 -15.88
C MET A 165 37.56 29.43 -16.01
N ALA A 166 38.09 30.11 -17.05
CA ALA A 166 39.41 30.76 -17.20
C ALA A 166 40.70 29.89 -17.18
N LYS A 167 41.77 30.14 -17.95
CA LYS A 167 42.26 31.38 -18.59
C LYS A 167 43.25 31.02 -19.71
N VAL A 168 43.25 31.84 -20.76
CA VAL A 168 44.23 31.91 -21.85
C VAL A 168 45.60 32.34 -21.31
N LEU A 169 46.66 31.67 -21.75
CA LEU A 169 47.98 32.22 -22.11
C LEU A 169 48.72 31.22 -23.00
#